data_AF-A0A679H7E8-F1
#
_entry.id   AF-A0A679H7E8-F1
#
_cell.length_a   1.000
_cell.length_b   1.000
_cell.length_c   1.000
_cell.angle_alpha   90.00
_cell.angle_beta   90.00
_cell.angle_gamma   90.00
#
_symmetry.space_group_name_H-M   'P 1'
#
loop_
_entity.id
_entity.type
_entity.pdbx_description
1 polymer ?
#
loop_
_entity_poly.entity_id
_entity_poly.type
_entity_poly.pdbx_seq_one_letter_code
_entity_poly.pdbx_strand_id
1 'polypeptide(L)' 'MKTTIISCVILFVFLLYVGHLSITIKPFAVQLPYWHRSLGLFLLILSFIVYNAGERAKGYIDGMKEGERIILELLKKKTE' A
#
# COMPACT_ATOMS: atom_id res chain seq x y z
N MET A 1 -0.96 16.21 4.52
CA MET A 1 -1.82 16.39 3.32
C MET A 1 -1.03 16.83 2.09
N LYS A 2 -0.31 17.98 2.12
CA LYS A 2 0.53 18.43 0.99
C LYS A 2 1.47 17.34 0.44
N THR A 3 2.22 16.65 1.29
CA THR A 3 3.16 15.59 0.88
C THR A 3 2.47 14.39 0.24
N THR A 4 1.30 14.00 0.75
CA THR A 4 0.48 12.90 0.21
C THR A 4 -0.06 13.24 -1.17
N ILE A 5 -0.52 14.47 -1.36
CA ILE A 5 -1.02 14.95 -2.66
C ILE A 5 0.12 14.96 -3.68
N ILE A 6 1.29 15.49 -3.30
CA ILE A 6 2.48 15.51 -4.18
C ILE A 6 2.88 14.09 -4.58
N SER A 7 2.95 13.16 -3.62
CA SER A 7 3.27 11.76 -3.88
C SER A 7 2.26 11.09 -4.83
N CYS A 8 0.97 11.39 -4.68
CA CYS A 8 -0.08 10.83 -5.54
C CYS A 8 0.03 11.35 -6.98
N VAL A 9 0.31 12.65 -7.16
CA VAL A 9 0.54 13.25 -8.48
C VAL A 9 1.77 12.64 -9.17
N ILE A 10 2.87 12.48 -8.43
CA ILE A 10 4.10 11.86 -8.97
C ILE A 10 3.84 10.41 -9.40
N LEU A 11 3.15 9.63 -8.56
CA LEU A 11 2.77 8.25 -8.89
C LEU A 11 1.90 8.20 -10.16
N PHE A 12 0.93 9.10 -10.28
CA PHE A 12 0.06 9.17 -11.45
C PHE A 12 0.83 9.48 -12.73
N VAL A 13 1.72 10.49 -12.71
CA VAL A 13 2.59 10.83 -13.85
C VAL A 13 3.49 9.65 -14.23
N PHE A 14 4.08 8.99 -13.23
CA PHE A 14 4.90 7.81 -13.45
C PHE A 14 4.13 6.65 -14.10
N LEU A 15 2.89 6.38 -13.65
CA LEU A 15 2.03 5.36 -14.25
C LEU A 15 1.64 5.69 -15.70
N LEU A 16 1.38 6.96 -16.01
CA LEU A 16 1.12 7.40 -17.39
C LEU A 16 2.35 7.26 -18.28
N TYR A 17 3.54 7.55 -17.74
CA TYR A 17 4.81 7.34 -18.43
C TYR A 17 5.03 5.86 -18.77
N VAL A 18 4.83 4.95 -17.80
CA VAL A 18 4.91 3.49 -18.01
C VAL A 18 3.87 3.00 -19.03
N GLY A 19 2.68 3.60 -19.04
CA GLY A 19 1.62 3.30 -20.00
C GLY A 19 1.87 3.82 -21.42
N HIS A 20 2.95 4.58 -21.64
CA HIS A 20 3.25 5.31 -22.87
C HIS A 20 2.05 6.13 -23.37
N LEU A 21 1.51 7.00 -22.51
CA LEU A 21 0.43 7.90 -22.91
C LEU A 21 0.82 8.68 -24.17
N SER A 22 0.06 8.47 -25.24
CA SER A 22 0.23 9.14 -26.53
C SER A 22 -1.01 9.97 -26.83
N ILE A 23 -0.81 11.25 -27.14
CA ILE A 23 -1.88 12.19 -27.49
C ILE A 23 -1.58 12.71 -28.90
N THR A 24 -2.45 12.38 -29.86
CA THR A 24 -2.38 12.86 -31.24
C THR A 24 -3.45 13.92 -31.46
N ILE A 25 -3.16 14.97 -32.24
CA ILE A 25 -4.04 16.13 -32.46
C ILE A 25 -4.91 16.00 -33.73
N LYS A 26 -4.45 15.24 -34.75
CA LYS A 26 -5.20 15.02 -36.00
C LYS A 26 -5.04 13.58 -36.52
N PRO A 27 -6.08 12.73 -36.46
CA PRO A 27 -7.31 12.92 -35.67
C PRO A 27 -7.00 13.03 -34.18
N PHE A 28 -7.83 13.74 -33.41
CA PHE A 28 -7.66 13.78 -31.95
C PHE A 28 -7.83 12.38 -31.37
N ALA A 29 -6.77 11.82 -30.78
CA ALA A 29 -6.79 10.48 -30.21
C ALA A 29 -5.89 10.42 -28.97
N VAL A 30 -6.42 9.85 -27.89
CA VAL A 30 -5.66 9.51 -26.70
C VAL A 30 -5.47 8.00 -26.67
N GLN A 31 -4.22 7.55 -26.68
CA GLN A 31 -3.88 6.14 -26.66
C GLN A 31 -2.99 5.83 -25.48
N LEU A 32 -3.26 4.70 -24.82
CA LEU A 32 -2.45 4.16 -23.75
C LEU A 32 -2.07 2.72 -24.11
N PRO A 33 -1.20 2.52 -25.13
CA PRO A 33 -0.95 1.21 -25.74
C PRO A 33 -0.46 0.17 -24.73
N TYR A 34 0.25 0.60 -23.69
CA TYR A 34 0.78 -0.29 -22.64
C TYR A 34 0.09 -0.11 -21.28
N TRP A 35 -1.19 0.25 -21.28
CA TRP A 35 -1.97 0.48 -20.06
C TRP A 35 -1.93 -0.69 -19.06
N HIS A 36 -1.93 -1.92 -19.57
CA HIS A 36 -1.87 -3.15 -18.76
C HIS A 36 -0.58 -3.25 -17.93
N ARG A 37 0.56 -2.73 -18.43
CA ARG A 37 1.83 -2.69 -17.68
C ARG A 37 1.75 -1.71 -16.51
N SER A 38 1.17 -0.55 -16.78
CA SER A 38 0.92 0.48 -15.75
C SER A 38 -0.03 -0.04 -14.66
N LEU A 39 -1.14 -0.67 -15.06
CA LEU A 39 -2.08 -1.28 -14.13
C LEU A 39 -1.43 -2.39 -13.30
N GLY A 40 -0.65 -3.28 -13.92
CA GLY A 40 0.05 -4.35 -13.22
C GLY A 40 0.99 -3.80 -12.14
N LEU A 41 1.74 -2.74 -12.45
CA LEU A 41 2.63 -2.09 -11.49
C LEU A 41 1.85 -1.42 -10.35
N PHE A 42 0.74 -0.75 -10.66
CA PHE A 42 -0.13 -0.16 -9.65
C PHE A 42 -0.66 -1.22 -8.66
N LEU A 43 -1.14 -2.36 -9.17
CA LEU A 43 -1.63 -3.46 -8.35
C LEU A 43 -0.53 -4.09 -7.49
N LEU A 44 0.72 -4.17 -8.00
CA LEU A 44 1.86 -4.66 -7.24
C LEU A 44 2.17 -3.72 -6.05
N ILE A 45 2.22 -2.41 -6.31
CA ILE A 45 2.45 -1.40 -5.25
C ILE A 45 1.33 -1.49 -4.21
N LEU A 46 0.08 -1.56 -4.66
CA LEU A 46 -1.08 -1.67 -3.77
C LEU A 46 -1.02 -2.94 -2.91
N SER A 47 -0.66 -4.09 -3.52
CA SER A 47 -0.48 -5.36 -2.82
C SER A 47 0.57 -5.24 -1.71
N PHE A 48 1.70 -4.58 -2.00
CA PHE A 48 2.75 -4.41 -1.01
C PHE A 48 2.31 -3.51 0.15
N ILE A 49 1.57 -2.42 -0.13
CA ILE A 49 1.02 -1.54 0.91
C ILE A 49 0.05 -2.31 1.80
N VAL A 50 -0.88 -3.05 1.22
CA VAL A 50 -1.87 -3.86 1.96
C VAL A 50 -1.18 -4.94 2.79
N TYR A 51 -0.21 -5.64 2.21
CA TYR A 51 0.58 -6.66 2.92
C TYR A 51 1.28 -6.08 4.15
N ASN A 52 1.99 -4.96 3.99
CA ASN A 52 2.69 -4.30 5.10
C ASN A 52 1.72 -3.79 6.18
N ALA A 53 0.57 -3.25 5.79
CA ALA A 53 -0.45 -2.83 6.74
C ALA A 53 -1.01 -4.03 7.51
N GLY A 54 -1.25 -5.15 6.83
CA GLY A 54 -1.70 -6.41 7.44
C GLY A 54 -0.70 -6.97 8.44
N GLU A 55 0.58 -7.07 8.06
CA GLU A 55 1.64 -7.55 8.95
C GLU A 55 1.82 -6.66 10.18
N ARG A 56 1.72 -5.33 10.02
CA ARG A 56 1.76 -4.40 11.15
C ARG A 56 0.57 -4.59 12.10
N ALA A 57 -0.64 -4.73 11.56
CA ALA A 57 -1.84 -4.97 12.36
C ALA A 57 -1.74 -6.30 13.10
N LYS A 58 -1.30 -7.36 12.41
CA LYS A 58 -1.09 -8.68 13.00
C LYS A 58 -0.06 -8.63 14.13
N GLY A 59 1.11 -8.05 13.88
CA GLY A 59 2.15 -7.90 14.90
C GLY A 59 1.70 -7.11 16.13
N TYR A 60 0.87 -6.08 15.95
CA TYR A 60 0.27 -5.35 17.06
C TYR A 60 -0.66 -6.22 17.92
N ILE A 61 -1.56 -6.98 17.28
CA ILE A 61 -2.50 -7.86 17.98
C ILE A 61 -1.76 -9.00 18.70
N ASP A 62 -0.77 -9.60 18.04
CA ASP A 62 0.04 -10.67 18.62
C ASP A 62 0.83 -10.16 19.84
N GLY A 63 1.46 -8.99 19.73
CA GLY A 63 2.15 -8.35 20.86
C GLY A 63 1.22 -8.02 22.03
N MET A 64 -0.01 -7.58 21.75
CA MET A 64 -1.01 -7.31 22.78
C MET A 64 -1.42 -8.58 23.54
N LYS A 65 -1.69 -9.69 22.82
CA LYS A 65 -2.03 -10.98 23.43
C LYS A 65 -0.89 -11.55 24.27
N GLU A 66 0.35 -11.38 23.80
CA GLU A 66 1.51 -11.83 24.56
C GLU A 66 1.66 -11.03 25.86
N GLY A 67 1.48 -9.70 25.81
CA GLY A 67 1.45 -8.85 26.99
C GLY A 67 0.36 -9.26 27.99
N GLU A 68 -0.85 -9.56 27.50
CA GLU A 68 -1.95 -10.07 28.34
C GLU A 68 -1.57 -11.37 29.04
N ARG A 69 -1.00 -12.33 28.31
CA ARG A 69 -0.55 -13.61 28.89
C ARG A 69 0.48 -13.39 30.01
N ILE A 70 1.48 -12.56 29.76
CA ILE A 70 2.54 -12.25 30.75
C ILE A 70 1.93 -11.65 32.02
N ILE A 71 0.99 -10.70 31.88
CA ILE A 71 0.33 -10.07 33.04
C ILE A 71 -0.47 -11.11 33.83
N LEU A 72 -1.23 -11.97 33.16
CA LEU A 72 -2.02 -13.01 33.83
C LEU A 72 -1.14 -14.00 34.60
N GLU A 73 0.01 -14.41 34.03
CA GLU A 73 0.98 -15.27 34.72
C GLU A 73 1.57 -14.60 35.97
N LEU A 74 1.93 -13.32 35.87
CA LEU A 74 2.44 -12.55 37.01
C LEU A 74 1.40 -12.39 38.12
N LEU A 75 0.14 -12.15 37.77
CA LEU A 75 -0.96 -12.04 38.73
C LEU A 75 -1.22 -13.37 39.44
N LYS A 76 -1.20 -14.48 38.71
CA LYS A 76 -1.37 -15.82 39.29
C LYS A 76 -0.26 -16.14 40.29
N LYS A 77 0.99 -15.88 39.91
CA LYS A 77 2.17 -16.07 40.79
C LYS A 77 2.15 -15.20 42.04
N LYS A 78 1.48 -14.05 42.02
CA LYS A 78 1.33 -13.16 43.18
C LYS A 78 0.22 -13.58 44.13
N THR A 79 -0.71 -14.40 43.64
CA THR A 79 -1.90 -14.86 44.38
C THR A 79 -1.62 -16.19 45.11
N GLU A 80 -0.65 -16.97 44.64
CA GLU A 80 -0.01 -18.09 45.35
C GLU A 80 1.04 -17.61 46.36
#